data_AF-A0A7J0A9L6-F1
#
_entry.id   AF-A0A7J0A9L6-F1
#
_cell.length_a   1.000
_cell.length_b   1.000
_cell.length_c   1.000
_cell.angle_alpha   90.00
_cell.angle_beta   90.00
_cell.angle_gamma   90.00
#
_symmetry.space_group_name_H-M   'P 1'
#
loop_
_entity.id
_entity.type
_entity.pdbx_description
1 polymer ?
#
loop_
_entity_poly.entity_id
_entity_poly.type
_entity_poly.pdbx_seq_one_letter_code
_entity_poly.pdbx_strand_id
1 'polypeptide(L)' 'MSKIYPIGIQNFDKIRRDGYFYIDKTALVYQMVKTGSYFFLNRPRRFGKSLLVSTLEAYFEGKRELFEGQKYAVN' A
#
# COMPACT_ATOMS: atom_id res chain seq x y z
N MET A 1 -7.16 -6.51 -20.72
CA MET A 1 -6.30 -5.31 -20.70
C MET A 1 -5.09 -5.62 -19.82
N SER A 2 -3.86 -5.53 -20.35
CA SER A 2 -2.65 -5.88 -19.58
C SER A 2 -2.36 -4.81 -18.52
N LYS A 3 -2.36 -5.18 -17.24
CA LYS A 3 -1.92 -4.27 -16.18
C LYS A 3 -0.42 -4.02 -16.30
N ILE A 4 -0.01 -2.76 -16.24
CA ILE A 4 1.39 -2.35 -16.33
C ILE A 4 2.06 -2.54 -14.97
N TYR A 5 3.26 -3.10 -14.92
CA TYR A 5 4.02 -3.20 -13.68
C TYR A 5 4.58 -1.83 -13.26
N PRO A 6 4.45 -1.42 -11.98
CA PRO A 6 4.92 -0.12 -11.50
C PRO A 6 6.44 -0.12 -11.25
N ILE A 7 7.23 -0.26 -12.31
CA ILE A 7 8.70 -0.28 -12.20
C ILE A 7 9.19 1.11 -11.80
N GLY A 8 9.85 1.21 -10.64
CA GLY A 8 10.38 2.47 -10.12
C GLY A 8 9.35 3.38 -9.46
N ILE A 9 8.06 3.04 -9.51
CA ILE A 9 6.99 3.80 -8.85
C ILE A 9 6.82 3.24 -7.44
N GLN A 10 6.86 4.10 -6.43
CA GLN A 10 6.73 3.75 -5.02
C GLN A 10 5.66 4.58 -4.30
N ASN A 11 4.80 5.24 -5.06
CA ASN A 11 3.68 6.03 -4.56
C ASN A 11 2.39 5.22 -4.75
N PHE A 12 1.72 4.91 -3.64
CA PHE A 12 0.48 4.15 -3.62
C PHE A 12 -0.65 4.84 -4.40
N ASP A 13 -0.87 6.13 -4.17
CA ASP A 13 -1.89 6.92 -4.87
C ASP A 13 -1.74 6.82 -6.39
N LYS A 14 -0.52 7.07 -6.89
CA LYS A 14 -0.19 6.94 -8.32
C LYS A 14 -0.46 5.54 -8.85
N ILE A 15 -0.06 4.51 -8.11
CA ILE A 15 -0.28 3.10 -8.50
C ILE A 15 -1.78 2.81 -8.65
N ARG A 16 -2.61 3.37 -7.77
CA ARG A 16 -4.05 3.13 -7.75
C ARG A 16 -4.78 3.93 -8.82
N ARG A 17 -4.48 5.23 -8.98
CA ARG A 17 -5.11 6.10 -9.98
C ARG A 17 -4.73 5.75 -11.41
N ASP A 18 -3.46 5.43 -11.66
CA ASP A 18 -2.96 5.16 -13.01
C ASP A 18 -3.18 3.69 -13.43
N GLY A 19 -3.88 2.88 -12.62
CA GLY A 19 -4.24 1.51 -12.97
C GLY A 19 -3.06 0.53 -13.03
N TYR A 20 -1.95 0.82 -12.34
CA TYR A 20 -0.81 -0.08 -12.27
C TYR A 20 -1.13 -1.38 -11.52
N PHE A 21 -0.34 -2.42 -11.80
CA PHE A 21 -0.40 -3.65 -11.04
C PHE A 21 0.01 -3.40 -9.58
N TYR A 22 -0.92 -3.63 -8.66
CA TYR A 22 -0.71 -3.52 -7.23
C TYR A 22 -1.00 -4.87 -6.57
N ILE A 23 -0.09 -5.32 -5.70
CA ILE A 23 -0.33 -6.45 -4.82
C ILE A 23 -0.94 -5.90 -3.54
N ASP A 24 -2.18 -6.30 -3.25
CA ASP A 24 -2.91 -5.87 -2.06
C ASP A 24 -2.19 -6.36 -0.79
N LYS A 25 -1.68 -5.40 0.00
CA LYS A 25 -1.06 -5.63 1.32
C LYS A 25 -1.89 -5.03 2.46
N THR A 26 -3.14 -4.64 2.21
CA THR A 26 -3.98 -3.96 3.20
C THR A 26 -4.31 -4.82 4.41
N ALA A 27 -4.39 -6.15 4.24
CA ALA A 27 -4.51 -7.09 5.37
C ALA A 27 -3.34 -6.94 6.36
N LEU A 28 -2.11 -6.86 5.84
CA LEU A 28 -0.90 -6.69 6.64
C LEU A 28 -0.91 -5.30 7.31
N VAL A 29 -1.25 -4.25 6.57
CA VAL A 29 -1.38 -2.89 7.10
C VAL A 29 -2.39 -2.85 8.25
N TYR A 30 -3.57 -3.41 8.07
CA TYR A 30 -4.61 -3.49 9.10
C TYR A 30 -4.11 -4.20 10.37
N GLN A 31 -3.45 -5.36 10.21
CA GLN A 31 -2.85 -6.08 11.33
C GLN A 31 -1.77 -5.25 12.03
N MET A 32 -0.91 -4.56 11.28
CA MET A 32 0.14 -3.71 11.85
C MET A 32 -0.45 -2.57 12.68
N VAL A 33 -1.47 -1.88 12.17
CA VAL A 33 -2.14 -0.77 12.87
C VAL A 33 -2.86 -1.25 14.14
N LYS A 34 -3.40 -2.47 14.15
CA LYS A 34 -4.15 -3.01 15.29
C LYS A 34 -3.28 -3.66 16.37
N THR A 35 -2.09 -4.14 16.04
CA THR A 35 -1.28 -4.98 16.95
C THR A 35 0.04 -4.35 17.38
N GLY A 36 0.56 -3.36 16.64
CA GLY A 36 1.95 -2.93 16.81
C GLY A 36 2.16 -1.78 17.78
N SER A 37 3.13 -1.93 18.67
CA SER A 37 3.81 -0.82 19.35
C SER A 37 5.04 -0.33 18.58
N TYR A 38 5.75 -1.23 17.88
CA TYR A 38 6.96 -0.92 17.10
C TYR A 38 7.20 -1.94 15.97
N PHE A 39 7.52 -1.46 14.76
CA PHE A 39 7.91 -2.31 13.62
C PHE A 39 9.27 -1.90 13.04
N PHE A 40 10.19 -2.86 12.92
CA PHE A 40 11.45 -2.66 12.22
C PHE A 40 11.32 -3.04 10.74
N LEU A 41 11.49 -2.05 9.86
CA LEU A 41 11.52 -2.28 8.42
C LEU A 41 12.97 -2.49 7.96
N ASN A 42 13.38 -3.75 7.81
CA ASN A 42 14.69 -4.16 7.29
C ASN A 42 15.08 -3.35 6.03
N ARG A 43 16.36 -3.08 5.77
CA ARG A 43 16.81 -2.22 4.64
C ARG A 43 17.18 -2.93 3.31
N PRO A 44 16.60 -4.06 2.86
CA PRO A 44 16.91 -4.55 1.51
C PRO A 44 16.40 -3.59 0.44
N ARG A 45 17.20 -3.38 -0.60
CA ARG A 45 16.93 -2.45 -1.69
C ARG A 45 15.72 -2.92 -2.50
N ARG A 46 14.83 -1.99 -2.89
CA ARG A 46 13.60 -2.25 -3.70
C ARG A 46 12.59 -3.26 -3.12
N PHE A 47 12.64 -3.50 -1.81
CA PHE A 47 11.70 -4.41 -1.14
C PHE A 47 10.27 -3.84 -0.95
N GLY A 48 9.99 -2.63 -1.44
CA GLY A 48 8.65 -2.03 -1.36
C GLY A 48 8.32 -1.37 -0.01
N LYS A 49 9.33 -1.00 0.79
CA LYS A 49 9.12 -0.25 2.04
C LYS A 49 8.51 1.14 1.80
N SER A 50 9.02 1.87 0.81
CA SER A 50 8.49 3.19 0.46
C SER A 50 7.03 3.08 0.03
N LEU A 51 6.69 2.07 -0.78
CA LEU A 51 5.31 1.78 -1.14
C LEU A 51 4.43 1.50 0.09
N LEU A 52 4.92 0.67 1.04
CA LEU A 52 4.20 0.41 2.29
C LEU A 52 3.94 1.69 3.09
N VAL A 53 4.94 2.56 3.25
CA VAL A 53 4.78 3.85 3.95
C VAL A 53 3.74 4.72 3.24
N SER A 54 3.78 4.85 1.91
CA SER A 54 2.77 5.63 1.17
C SER A 54 1.36 5.01 1.24
N THR A 55 1.26 3.69 1.43
CA THR A 55 -0.02 3.00 1.65
C THR A 55 -0.56 3.32 3.04
N LEU A 56 0.30 3.32 4.07
CA LEU A 56 -0.06 3.71 5.44
C LEU A 56 -0.50 5.18 5.50
N GLU A 57 0.24 6.08 4.84
CA GLU A 57 -0.11 7.49 4.71
C GLU A 57 -1.52 7.65 4.14
N ALA A 58 -1.80 7.06 2.98
CA ALA A 58 -3.14 7.11 2.37
C ALA A 58 -4.24 6.51 3.27
N TYR A 59 -3.92 5.45 4.02
CA TYR A 59 -4.84 4.82 4.96
C TYR A 59 -5.19 5.76 6.13
N PHE A 60 -4.19 6.40 6.74
CA PHE A 60 -4.40 7.33 7.86
C PHE A 60 -4.99 8.67 7.43
N GLU A 61 -4.75 9.12 6.20
CA GLU A 61 -5.42 10.27 5.59
C GLU A 61 -6.89 9.99 5.22
N GLY A 62 -7.33 8.73 5.28
CA GLY A 62 -8.71 8.37 4.99
C GLY A 62 -9.08 8.43 3.50
N LYS A 63 -8.11 8.25 2.59
CA LYS A 63 -8.32 8.23 1.13
C LYS A 63 -9.00 6.95 0.65
N ARG A 64 -10.26 6.74 1.07
CA ARG A 64 -11.05 5.51 0.87
C ARG A 64 -11.17 5.10 -0.60
N GLU A 65 -11.23 6.07 -1.51
CA GLU A 65 -11.31 5.84 -2.96
C GLU A 65 -10.10 5.06 -3.50
N LEU A 66 -8.92 5.22 -2.89
CA LEU A 66 -7.72 4.47 -3.27
C LEU A 66 -7.80 3.00 -2.85
N PHE A 67 -8.71 2.64 -1.94
CA PHE A 67 -8.83 1.31 -1.39
C PHE A 67 -10.00 0.50 -1.97
N GLU A 68 -10.72 1.04 -2.94
CA GLU A 68 -11.84 0.35 -3.59
C GLU A 68 -11.41 -1.00 -4.21
N GLY A 69 -12.22 -2.04 -3.95
CA GLY A 69 -11.94 -3.41 -4.37
C GLY A 69 -10.92 -4.17 -3.51
N GLN A 70 -10.40 -3.56 -2.43
CA GLN A 70 -9.50 -4.22 -1.48
C GLN A 70 -10.28 -4.73 -0.28
N LYS A 71 -10.01 -5.97 0.13
CA LYS A 71 -10.85 -6.69 1.12
C LYS A 71 -10.73 -6.11 2.55
N TYR A 72 -9.63 -5.45 2.88
CA TYR A 72 -9.28 -5.10 4.27
C TYR A 72 -9.15 -3.59 4.55
N ALA A 73 -9.21 -2.73 3.53
CA ALA A 73 -9.06 -1.28 3.71
C ALA A 73 -10.37 -0.49 3.65
N VAL A 74 -11.50 -1.17 3.46
CA VAL A 74 -12.86 -0.61 3.57
C VAL A 74 -13.54 -1.29 4.76
N ASN A 75 -13.21 -0.84 5.96
CA ASN A 75 -14.10 -0.87 7.12
C ASN A 75 -13.97 0.49 7.79
#